data_AF-A0A366LAL8-F1
#
_entry.id   AF-A0A366LAL8-F1
#
_cell.length_a   1.000
_cell.length_b   1.000
_cell.length_c   1.000
_cell.angle_alpha   90.00
_cell.angle_beta   90.00
_cell.angle_gamma   90.00
#
_symmetry.space_group_name_H-M   'P 1'
#
loop_
_entity.id
_entity.type
_entity.pdbx_description
1 polymer ?
#
loop_
_entity_poly.entity_id
_entity_poly.type
_entity_poly.pdbx_seq_one_letter_code
_entity_poly.pdbx_strand_id
1 'polypeptide(L)' 'MENNELKHNTESMKAANQPGIYKLIIFGVVVCMIGTYARFAYDSWQVSLASWIVLFIGAIISIKGVFKILDA' A
#
# COMPACT_ATOMS: atom_id res chain seq x y z
N MET A 1 11.48 -29.02 19.97
CA MET A 1 10.85 -27.76 19.54
C MET A 1 11.81 -27.14 18.55
N GLU A 2 11.43 -27.07 17.28
CA GLU A 2 12.25 -26.43 16.24
C GLU A 2 12.44 -24.97 16.64
N ASN A 3 13.70 -24.53 16.80
CA ASN A 3 14.02 -23.15 17.08
C ASN A 3 13.58 -22.33 15.85
N ASN A 4 12.38 -21.74 15.92
CA ASN A 4 11.86 -20.77 14.96
C ASN A 4 12.62 -19.44 15.07
N GLU A 5 13.95 -19.48 14.95
CA GLU A 5 14.71 -18.26 14.75
C GLU A 5 14.26 -17.67 13.42
N LEU A 6 13.65 -16.48 13.47
CA LEU A 6 13.27 -15.73 12.28
C LEU A 6 14.50 -15.65 11.38
N LYS A 7 14.42 -16.29 10.21
CA LYS A 7 15.52 -16.34 9.26
C LYS A 7 15.75 -14.92 8.73
N HIS A 8 16.68 -14.20 9.34
CA HIS A 8 17.08 -12.88 8.88
C HIS A 8 17.66 -12.99 7.46
N ASN A 9 17.39 -11.98 6.62
CA ASN A 9 17.92 -11.84 5.25
C ASN A 9 17.33 -12.77 4.17
N THR A 10 16.06 -13.17 4.26
CA THR A 10 15.36 -13.72 3.09
C THR A 10 15.29 -12.69 1.96
N GLU A 11 15.15 -13.15 0.71
CA GLU A 11 15.05 -12.25 -0.46
C GLU A 11 13.87 -11.28 -0.34
N SER A 12 12.73 -11.73 0.21
CA SER A 12 11.59 -10.87 0.49
C SER A 12 11.90 -9.77 1.52
N MET A 13 12.68 -10.08 2.56
CA MET A 13 13.12 -9.08 3.56
C MET A 13 14.10 -8.07 2.95
N LYS A 14 14.98 -8.50 2.04
CA LYS A 14 15.86 -7.59 1.29
C LYS A 14 15.04 -6.69 0.37
N ALA A 15 14.08 -7.24 -0.36
CA ALA A 15 13.17 -6.49 -1.25
C ALA A 15 12.33 -5.47 -0.47
N ALA A 16 11.78 -5.85 0.68
CA ALA A 16 11.03 -4.94 1.55
C ALA A 16 11.84 -3.71 1.99
N ASN A 17 13.16 -3.87 2.14
CA ASN A 17 14.06 -2.79 2.55
C ASN A 17 14.62 -1.98 1.37
N GLN A 18 14.24 -2.30 0.12
CA GLN A 18 14.65 -1.51 -1.04
C GLN A 18 13.91 -0.17 -1.08
N PRO A 19 14.64 0.96 -1.17
CA PRO A 19 14.03 2.30 -1.19
C PRO A 19 12.94 2.50 -2.24
N GLY A 20 13.07 1.89 -3.41
CA GLY A 20 12.04 2.01 -4.44
C GLY A 20 10.71 1.35 -4.05
N ILE A 21 10.76 0.21 -3.36
CA ILE A 21 9.56 -0.59 -3.05
C ILE A 21 8.79 0.04 -1.89
N TYR A 22 9.44 0.34 -0.76
CA TYR A 22 8.70 0.94 0.36
C TYR A 22 8.19 2.36 0.02
N LYS A 23 8.93 3.15 -0.78
CA LYS A 23 8.43 4.47 -1.24
C LYS A 23 7.19 4.34 -2.11
N LEU A 24 7.10 3.31 -2.96
CA LEU A 24 5.91 3.01 -3.75
C LEU A 24 4.71 2.69 -2.85
N ILE A 25 4.93 1.88 -1.81
CA ILE A 25 3.88 1.54 -0.83
C ILE A 25 3.44 2.79 -0.08
N ILE A 26 4.38 3.59 0.44
CA ILE A 26 4.07 4.85 1.15
C ILE A 26 3.25 5.79 0.25
N PHE A 27 3.64 5.93 -1.02
CA PHE A 27 2.87 6.73 -1.97
C PHE A 27 1.43 6.22 -2.12
N GLY A 28 1.24 4.91 -2.28
CA GLY A 28 -0.09 4.30 -2.31
C GLY A 28 -0.91 4.56 -1.04
N VAL A 29 -0.28 4.46 0.14
CA VAL A 29 -0.91 4.77 1.43
C VAL A 29 -1.34 6.23 1.52
N VAL A 30 -0.51 7.18 1.06
CA VAL A 30 -0.86 8.60 1.02
C VAL A 30 -2.08 8.84 0.11
N VAL A 31 -2.13 8.19 -1.05
CA VAL A 31 -3.29 8.27 -1.94
C VAL A 31 -4.55 7.70 -1.27
N CYS A 32 -4.44 6.57 -0.54
CA CYS A 32 -5.55 6.02 0.24
C CYS A 32 -6.04 6.99 1.32
N MET A 33 -5.12 7.66 2.03
CA MET A 33 -5.48 8.67 3.04
C MET A 33 -6.25 9.84 2.42
N ILE A 34 -5.82 10.32 1.24
CA ILE A 34 -6.52 11.39 0.51
C ILE A 34 -7.93 10.95 0.11
N GLY A 35 -8.08 9.76 -0.49
CA GLY A 35 -9.40 9.23 -0.87
C GLY A 35 -10.32 9.03 0.34
N THR A 36 -9.78 8.51 1.45
CA THR A 36 -10.53 8.31 2.70
C THR A 36 -10.97 9.64 3.29
N TYR A 37 -10.08 10.63 3.34
CA TYR A 37 -10.41 11.96 3.84
C TYR A 37 -11.49 12.63 2.97
N ALA A 38 -11.30 12.64 1.65
CA ALA A 38 -12.23 13.27 0.71
C ALA A 38 -13.65 12.68 0.82
N ARG A 39 -13.78 11.39 1.13
CA ARG A 39 -15.08 10.73 1.33
C ARG A 39 -15.92 11.38 2.42
N PHE A 40 -15.29 11.96 3.44
CA PHE A 40 -15.95 12.61 4.57
C PHE A 40 -15.87 14.14 4.54
N ALA A 41 -15.14 14.71 3.57
CA ALA A 41 -14.93 16.15 3.47
C ALA A 41 -16.17 16.92 2.99
N TYR A 42 -17.05 16.28 2.22
CA TYR A 42 -18.27 16.90 1.70
C TYR A 42 -19.36 15.86 1.40
N ASP A 43 -20.62 16.19 1.67
CA ASP A 43 -21.76 15.30 1.41
C ASP A 43 -22.30 15.52 -0.02
N SER A 44 -21.67 14.87 -0.99
CA SER A 44 -22.22 14.74 -2.34
C SER A 44 -21.90 13.39 -2.95
N TRP A 45 -22.80 12.90 -3.81
CA TRP A 45 -22.59 11.64 -4.52
C TRP A 45 -21.36 11.66 -5.43
N GLN A 46 -21.06 12.81 -6.04
CA GLN A 46 -19.91 13.01 -6.95
C GLN A 46 -18.59 12.90 -6.19
N VAL A 47 -18.49 13.60 -5.05
CA VAL A 47 -17.31 13.52 -4.18
C VAL A 47 -17.16 12.12 -3.61
N SER A 48 -18.26 11.47 -3.23
CA SER A 48 -18.25 10.07 -2.78
C SER A 48 -17.66 9.14 -3.83
N LEU A 49 -18.15 9.19 -5.08
CA LEU A 49 -17.64 8.37 -6.19
C LEU A 49 -16.16 8.64 -6.48
N ALA A 50 -15.78 9.91 -6.57
CA ALA A 50 -14.38 10.31 -6.81
C ALA A 50 -13.45 9.82 -5.69
N SER A 51 -13.90 9.90 -4.43
CA SER A 51 -13.15 9.44 -3.26
C SER A 51 -12.90 7.93 -3.28
N TRP A 52 -13.92 7.14 -3.67
CA TRP A 52 -13.77 5.70 -3.87
C TRP A 52 -12.76 5.39 -4.99
N ILE A 53 -12.82 6.08 -6.13
CA ILE A 53 -11.87 5.89 -7.23
C ILE A 53 -10.43 6.16 -6.74
N VAL A 54 -10.19 7.26 -6.03
CA VAL A 54 -8.88 7.60 -5.48
C VAL A 54 -8.42 6.53 -4.49
N LEU A 55 -9.30 6.07 -3.59
CA LEU A 55 -9.00 5.00 -2.64
C LEU A 55 -8.59 3.71 -3.35
N PHE A 56 -9.32 3.31 -4.40
CA PHE A 56 -8.98 2.12 -5.20
C PHE A 56 -7.63 2.26 -5.91
N ILE A 57 -7.32 3.45 -6.46
CA ILE A 57 -6.01 3.71 -7.08
C ILE A 57 -4.89 3.54 -6.05
N GLY A 58 -5.03 4.13 -4.85
CA GLY A 58 -4.07 3.98 -3.76
C GLY A 58 -3.89 2.52 -3.33
N ALA A 59 -4.98 1.77 -3.24
CA ALA A 59 -4.96 0.35 -2.91
C ALA A 59 -4.20 -0.47 -3.97
N ILE A 60 -4.48 -0.24 -5.26
CA ILE A 60 -3.78 -0.92 -6.37
C ILE A 60 -2.28 -0.63 -6.33
N ILE A 61 -1.88 0.62 -6.10
CA ILE A 61 -0.46 1.00 -6.00
C ILE A 61 0.21 0.28 -4.82
N SER A 62 -0.46 0.25 -3.67
CA SER A 62 0.05 -0.41 -2.45
C SER A 62 0.22 -1.92 -2.67
N ILE A 63 -0.79 -2.58 -3.24
CA ILE A 63 -0.75 -4.02 -3.57
C ILE A 63 0.37 -4.31 -4.56
N LYS A 64 0.55 -3.48 -5.60
CA LYS A 64 1.67 -3.61 -6.54
C LYS A 64 3.03 -3.50 -5.84
N GLY A 65 3.15 -2.68 -4.81
CA GLY A 65 4.35 -2.62 -3.98
C GLY A 65 4.56 -3.91 -3.17
N VAL A 66 3.50 -4.47 -2.60
CA VAL A 66 3.57 -5.75 -1.87
C VAL A 66 3.93 -6.91 -2.78
N PHE A 67 3.38 -7.02 -3.98
CA PHE A 67 3.75 -8.09 -4.92
C PHE A 67 5.22 -8.02 -5.35
N LYS A 68 5.80 -6.81 -5.45
CA LYS A 68 7.25 -6.66 -5.64
C LYS A 68 8.10 -7.16 -4.46
N ILE A 69 7.54 -7.19 -3.24
CA ILE A 69 8.22 -7.78 -2.07
C ILE A 69 8.12 -9.30 -2.09
N LEU A 70 6.94 -9.81 -2.45
CA LEU A 70 6.64 -11.24 -2.44
C LEU A 70 7.24 -11.99 -3.63
N ASP A 71 7.77 -11.29 -4.63
CA ASP A 71 8.23 -11.87 -5.90
C ASP A 71 7.11 -12.70 -6.58
N ALA A 72 5.88 -12.18 -6.50
CA ALA A 72 4.64 -12.81 -6.95
C ALA A 72 4.06 -12.12 -8.19
#